data_AF-A0A7C8ND81-F1
#
_entry.id   AF-A0A7C8ND81-F1
#
_cell.length_a   1.000
_cell.length_b   1.000
_cell.length_c   1.000
_cell.angle_alpha   90.00
_cell.angle_beta   90.00
_cell.angle_gamma   90.00
#
_symmetry.space_group_name_H-M   'P 1'
#
loop_
_entity.id
_entity.type
_entity.pdbx_description
1 polymer ?
#
loop_
_entity_poly.entity_id
_entity_poly.type
_entity_poly.pdbx_seq_one_letter_code
_entity_poly.pdbx_strand_id
1 'polypeptide(L)'
;MEAVSLASGIAGLLSLSISIIGISYKYISSANKASKSEGEYIVELANLKLLFSRLQEVSHSSELGVSSKLLSSLPISECMRDLEQLHSKLKKRSSSRLFMIKFNKLSWPFVEEETLQLVKMLHRYREIFQTSLTTEGFVFTAMMLREVTLLKSDMQCKAGLLKPIHIYNMHIHSNKILKPLHAEM
;
A
#
# COMPACT_ATOMS: atom_id res chain seq x y z
N MET A 1 -7.42 5.50 17.38
CA MET A 1 -8.80 5.47 16.86
C MET A 1 -8.79 5.54 15.33
N GLU A 2 -8.00 6.45 14.74
CA GLU A 2 -7.81 6.59 13.29
C GLU A 2 -7.40 5.31 12.53
N ALA A 3 -6.43 4.54 13.03
CA ALA A 3 -5.99 3.30 12.36
C ALA A 3 -7.10 2.24 12.26
N VAL A 4 -7.94 2.12 13.30
CA VAL A 4 -9.09 1.19 13.32
C VAL A 4 -10.20 1.67 12.37
N SER A 5 -10.41 2.99 12.29
CA SER A 5 -11.34 3.60 11.34
C SER A 5 -10.90 3.35 9.88
N LEU A 6 -9.62 3.54 9.59
CA LEU A 6 -9.02 3.25 8.28
C LEU A 6 -9.15 1.76 7.90
N ALA A 7 -8.74 0.86 8.81
CA ALA A 7 -8.81 -0.59 8.58
C ALA A 7 -10.25 -1.06 8.33
N SER A 8 -11.22 -0.55 9.10
CA SER A 8 -12.64 -0.89 8.91
C SER A 8 -13.20 -0.31 7.61
N GLY A 9 -12.82 0.91 7.22
CA GLY A 9 -13.16 1.50 5.92
C GLY A 9 -12.65 0.66 4.74
N ILE A 10 -11.38 0.25 4.78
CA ILE A 10 -10.78 -0.62 3.76
C ILE A 10 -11.49 -1.99 3.71
N ALA A 11 -11.77 -2.58 4.86
CA ALA A 11 -12.50 -3.85 4.95
C ALA A 11 -13.89 -3.75 4.31
N GLY A 12 -14.60 -2.65 4.56
CA GLY A 12 -15.89 -2.37 3.94
C GLY A 12 -15.79 -2.25 2.42
N LEU A 13 -14.80 -1.50 1.90
CA LEU A 13 -14.56 -1.35 0.47
C LEU A 13 -14.24 -2.69 -0.21
N LEU A 14 -13.43 -3.53 0.44
CA LEU A 14 -13.10 -4.86 -0.04
C LEU A 14 -14.35 -5.76 -0.12
N SER A 15 -15.12 -5.82 0.97
CA SER A 15 -16.35 -6.61 1.05
C SER A 15 -17.36 -6.19 -0.02
N LEU A 16 -17.55 -4.87 -0.19
CA LEU A 16 -18.44 -4.31 -1.18
C LEU A 16 -17.98 -4.63 -2.61
N SER A 17 -16.68 -4.49 -2.89
CA SER A 17 -16.10 -4.84 -4.20
C SER A 17 -16.31 -6.30 -4.56
N ILE A 18 -16.11 -7.22 -3.60
CA ILE A 18 -16.40 -8.66 -3.79
C ILE A 18 -17.88 -8.88 -4.14
N SER A 19 -18.79 -8.21 -3.43
CA SER A 19 -20.23 -8.31 -3.69
C SER A 19 -20.61 -7.80 -5.08
N ILE A 20 -20.10 -6.62 -5.47
CA ILE A 20 -20.34 -6.01 -6.78
C ILE A 20 -19.82 -6.93 -7.89
N ILE A 21 -18.61 -7.47 -7.76
CA ILE A 21 -18.03 -8.44 -8.71
C ILE A 21 -18.96 -9.64 -8.86
N GLY A 22 -19.40 -10.24 -7.75
CA GLY A 22 -20.28 -11.41 -7.77
C GLY A 22 -21.61 -11.16 -8.47
N ILE A 23 -22.22 -9.98 -8.30
CA ILE A 23 -23.45 -9.61 -9.01
C ILE A 23 -23.16 -9.34 -10.49
N SER A 24 -22.06 -8.62 -10.79
CA SER A 24 -21.68 -8.25 -12.15
C SER A 24 -21.39 -9.47 -13.02
N TYR A 25 -20.70 -10.48 -12.46
CA TYR A 25 -20.44 -11.73 -13.17
C TYR A 25 -21.71 -12.46 -13.59
N LYS A 26 -22.79 -12.44 -12.78
CA LYS A 26 -24.06 -13.09 -13.13
C LYS A 26 -24.68 -12.49 -14.40
N TYR A 27 -24.49 -11.19 -14.62
CA TYR A 27 -24.93 -10.53 -15.84
C TYR A 27 -24.04 -10.90 -17.02
N ILE A 28 -22.73 -10.74 -16.86
CA ILE A 28 -21.76 -10.93 -17.93
C ILE A 28 -21.72 -12.39 -18.39
N SER A 29 -21.84 -13.36 -17.48
CA SER A 29 -21.87 -14.78 -17.84
C SER A 29 -23.20 -15.23 -18.46
N SER A 30 -24.29 -14.47 -18.24
CA SER A 30 -25.59 -14.73 -18.87
C SER A 30 -25.67 -14.16 -20.29
N ALA A 31 -24.73 -13.29 -20.67
CA ALA A 31 -24.65 -12.73 -22.01
C ALA A 31 -23.94 -13.71 -22.96
N ASN A 32 -24.43 -13.83 -24.20
CA ASN A 32 -23.76 -14.66 -25.23
C ASN A 32 -22.35 -14.14 -25.57
N LYS A 33 -22.13 -12.82 -25.42
CA LYS A 33 -20.84 -12.17 -25.61
C LYS A 33 -20.84 -10.88 -24.80
N ALA A 34 -19.91 -10.75 -23.86
CA ALA A 34 -19.70 -9.52 -23.12
C ALA A 34 -19.17 -8.42 -24.05
N SER A 35 -19.61 -7.19 -23.83
CA SER A 35 -19.04 -6.03 -24.54
C SER A 35 -17.60 -5.77 -24.06
N LYS A 36 -16.85 -4.96 -24.83
CA LYS A 36 -15.49 -4.57 -24.44
C LYS A 36 -15.50 -3.78 -23.13
N SER A 37 -16.44 -2.83 -22.98
CA SER A 37 -16.56 -1.99 -21.79
C SER A 37 -17.00 -2.78 -20.55
N GLU A 38 -17.83 -3.80 -20.70
CA GLU A 38 -18.18 -4.74 -19.62
C GLU A 38 -16.94 -5.50 -19.12
N GLY A 39 -16.08 -5.94 -20.05
CA GLY A 39 -14.80 -6.57 -19.73
C GLY A 39 -13.85 -5.62 -18.99
N GLU A 40 -13.67 -4.40 -19.52
CA GLU A 40 -12.86 -3.35 -18.89
C GLU A 40 -13.36 -3.01 -17.48
N TYR A 41 -14.68 -2.93 -17.30
CA TYR A 41 -15.32 -2.69 -16.01
C TYR A 41 -14.97 -3.77 -14.97
N ILE A 42 -15.07 -5.05 -15.34
CA ILE A 42 -14.73 -6.15 -14.43
C ILE A 42 -13.24 -6.13 -14.08
N VAL A 43 -12.38 -5.86 -15.05
CA VAL A 43 -10.93 -5.77 -14.83
C VAL A 43 -10.60 -4.65 -13.85
N GLU A 44 -11.16 -3.46 -14.02
CA GLU A 44 -10.91 -2.33 -13.11
C GLU A 44 -11.43 -2.62 -11.69
N LEU A 45 -12.62 -3.21 -11.58
CA LEU A 45 -13.18 -3.57 -10.28
C LEU A 45 -12.35 -4.66 -9.58
N ALA A 46 -11.85 -5.65 -10.33
CA ALA A 46 -10.97 -6.68 -9.81
C ALA A 46 -9.62 -6.12 -9.35
N ASN A 47 -9.05 -5.18 -10.11
CA ASN A 47 -7.83 -4.47 -9.72
C ASN A 47 -8.02 -3.67 -8.43
N LEU A 48 -9.16 -2.99 -8.29
CA LEU A 48 -9.50 -2.23 -7.10
C LEU A 48 -9.68 -3.15 -5.87
N LYS A 49 -10.37 -4.29 -6.04
CA LYS A 49 -10.46 -5.33 -5.00
C LYS A 49 -9.07 -5.80 -4.56
N LEU A 50 -8.17 -6.10 -5.50
CA LEU A 50 -6.81 -6.55 -5.17
C LEU A 50 -6.05 -5.49 -4.36
N LEU A 51 -6.20 -4.22 -4.74
CA LEU A 51 -5.61 -3.10 -4.01
C LEU A 51 -6.16 -3.02 -2.57
N PHE A 52 -7.48 -3.14 -2.39
CA PHE A 52 -8.10 -3.16 -1.06
C PHE A 52 -7.67 -4.36 -0.21
N SER A 53 -7.46 -5.53 -0.81
CA SER A 53 -6.92 -6.71 -0.11
C SER A 53 -5.53 -6.44 0.45
N ARG A 54 -4.63 -5.88 -0.37
CA ARG A 54 -3.26 -5.52 0.05
C ARG A 54 -3.27 -4.45 1.14
N LEU A 55 -4.13 -3.44 0.99
CA LEU A 55 -4.32 -2.40 1.99
C LEU A 55 -4.80 -2.98 3.33
N GLN A 56 -5.70 -3.96 3.29
CA GLN A 56 -6.19 -4.63 4.48
C GLN A 56 -5.09 -5.46 5.15
N GLU A 57 -4.28 -6.19 4.39
CA GLU A 57 -3.13 -6.94 4.93
C GLU A 57 -2.15 -6.02 5.65
N VAL A 58 -1.79 -4.90 5.00
CA VAL A 58 -0.91 -3.88 5.59
C VAL A 58 -1.53 -3.31 6.87
N SER A 59 -2.83 -2.99 6.87
CA SER A 59 -3.49 -2.42 8.04
C SER A 59 -3.54 -3.37 9.25
N HIS A 60 -3.57 -4.69 9.02
CA HIS A 60 -3.56 -5.70 10.09
C HIS A 60 -2.14 -6.03 10.58
N SER A 61 -1.12 -5.89 9.71
CA SER A 61 0.28 -6.16 10.04
C SER A 61 1.01 -5.04 10.78
N SER A 62 0.37 -3.87 10.93
CA SER A 62 1.04 -2.67 11.40
C SER A 62 1.31 -2.68 12.91
N GLU A 63 2.42 -3.32 13.30
CA GLU A 63 3.30 -2.81 14.38
C GLU A 63 4.04 -1.53 13.93
N LEU A 64 4.02 -1.24 12.63
CA LEU A 64 4.49 0.00 12.03
C LEU A 64 3.51 1.14 12.34
N GLY A 65 3.80 1.90 13.40
CA GLY A 65 3.16 3.19 13.71
C GLY A 65 3.40 4.30 12.68
N VAL A 66 3.74 3.94 11.43
CA VAL A 66 4.19 4.87 10.39
C VAL A 66 3.33 4.71 9.13
N SER A 67 2.22 5.44 9.09
CA SER A 67 2.11 6.67 8.29
C SER A 67 0.63 7.05 8.16
N SER A 68 0.14 7.79 9.14
CA SER A 68 -1.28 8.11 9.27
C SER A 68 -1.74 9.23 8.33
N LYS A 69 -0.83 10.03 7.76
CA LYS A 69 -1.21 11.35 7.21
C LYS A 69 -1.69 11.31 5.76
N LEU A 70 -0.98 10.70 4.80
CA LEU A 70 -1.53 10.56 3.44
C LEU A 70 -2.52 9.41 3.36
N LEU A 71 -2.40 8.38 4.21
CA LEU A 71 -3.45 7.36 4.34
C LEU A 71 -4.78 7.96 4.83
N SER A 72 -4.75 8.97 5.71
CA SER A 72 -5.96 9.72 6.11
C SER A 72 -6.55 10.59 5.00
N SER A 73 -5.78 10.88 3.94
CA SER A 73 -6.24 11.64 2.77
C SER A 73 -6.86 10.77 1.68
N LEU A 74 -6.88 9.44 1.86
CA LEU A 74 -7.53 8.54 0.91
C LEU A 74 -9.04 8.82 0.86
N PRO A 75 -9.64 8.85 -0.34
CA PRO A 75 -11.07 9.15 -0.52
C PRO A 75 -11.95 7.95 -0.18
N ILE A 76 -11.81 7.40 1.02
CA ILE A 76 -12.48 6.16 1.45
C ILE A 76 -13.99 6.35 1.50
N SER A 77 -14.45 7.47 2.05
CA SER A 77 -15.88 7.76 2.18
C SER A 77 -16.52 8.02 0.82
N GLU A 78 -15.87 8.76 -0.09
CA GLU A 78 -16.37 8.96 -1.45
C GLU A 78 -16.39 7.64 -2.24
N CYS A 79 -15.31 6.86 -2.15
CA CYS A 79 -15.24 5.56 -2.82
C CYS A 79 -16.32 4.61 -2.31
N MET A 80 -16.55 4.58 -0.99
CA MET A 80 -17.60 3.75 -0.37
C MET A 80 -18.97 4.15 -0.92
N ARG A 81 -19.32 5.44 -0.86
CA ARG A 81 -20.61 5.95 -1.34
C ARG A 81 -20.85 5.59 -2.80
N ASP A 82 -19.85 5.79 -3.65
CA ASP A 82 -19.98 5.55 -5.08
C ASP A 82 -20.12 4.05 -5.39
N LEU A 83 -19.37 3.19 -4.69
CA LEU A 83 -19.51 1.74 -4.79
C LEU A 83 -20.85 1.24 -4.23
N GLU A 84 -21.37 1.82 -3.16
CA GLU A 84 -22.69 1.49 -2.61
C GLU A 84 -23.81 1.85 -3.60
N GLN A 85 -23.68 3.01 -4.26
CA GLN A 85 -24.61 3.43 -5.30
C GLN A 85 -24.56 2.46 -6.49
N LEU A 86 -23.37 2.06 -6.93
CA LEU A 86 -23.18 1.05 -7.98
C LEU A 86 -23.81 -0.29 -7.58
N HIS A 87 -23.53 -0.77 -6.38
CA HIS A 87 -24.11 -2.00 -5.82
C HIS A 87 -25.63 -1.95 -5.81
N SER A 88 -26.21 -0.84 -5.34
CA SER A 88 -27.66 -0.62 -5.31
C SER A 88 -28.28 -0.64 -6.71
N LYS A 89 -27.64 0.01 -7.69
CA LYS A 89 -28.11 0.01 -9.09
C LYS A 89 -28.09 -1.41 -9.69
N LEU A 90 -27.00 -2.15 -9.49
CA LEU A 90 -26.88 -3.56 -9.90
C LEU A 90 -27.94 -4.44 -9.23
N LYS A 91 -28.09 -4.32 -7.91
CA LYS A 91 -29.04 -5.15 -7.14
C LYS A 91 -30.49 -4.86 -7.52
N LYS A 92 -30.89 -3.59 -7.63
CA LYS A 92 -32.25 -3.19 -8.04
C LYS A 92 -32.61 -3.73 -9.42
N ARG A 93 -31.71 -3.58 -10.40
CA ARG A 93 -31.93 -4.09 -11.76
C ARG A 93 -31.90 -5.63 -11.81
N SER A 94 -31.21 -6.30 -10.86
CA SER A 94 -31.19 -7.77 -10.77
C SER A 94 -32.44 -8.35 -10.10
N SER A 95 -33.13 -7.57 -9.27
CA SER A 95 -34.30 -8.00 -8.51
C SER A 95 -35.62 -7.62 -9.20
N SER A 96 -35.58 -6.78 -10.22
CA SER A 96 -36.76 -6.30 -10.92
C SER A 96 -37.32 -7.38 -11.86
N ARG A 97 -38.42 -8.01 -11.43
CA ARG A 97 -39.16 -9.03 -12.19
C ARG A 97 -39.59 -8.50 -13.57
N LEU A 98 -39.97 -7.23 -13.66
CA LEU A 98 -40.33 -6.54 -14.91
C LEU A 98 -39.18 -6.45 -15.90
N PHE A 99 -37.94 -6.27 -15.40
CA PHE A 99 -36.74 -6.19 -16.23
C PHE A 99 -36.36 -7.57 -16.77
N MET A 100 -36.48 -8.63 -15.95
CA MET A 100 -36.26 -10.01 -16.40
C MET A 100 -37.24 -10.44 -17.49
N ILE A 101 -38.53 -10.08 -17.36
CA ILE A 101 -39.58 -10.46 -18.31
C ILE A 101 -39.37 -9.78 -19.68
N LYS A 102 -38.93 -8.51 -19.70
CA LYS A 102 -38.73 -7.78 -20.97
C LYS A 102 -37.48 -8.19 -21.74
N PHE A 103 -36.41 -8.58 -21.06
CA PHE A 103 -35.11 -8.79 -21.70
C PHE A 103 -34.72 -10.27 -21.85
N ASN A 104 -35.57 -11.22 -21.42
CA ASN A 104 -35.45 -12.68 -21.55
C ASN A 104 -34.11 -13.32 -21.11
N LYS A 105 -33.16 -12.53 -20.60
CA LYS A 105 -31.85 -12.87 -20.04
C LYS A 105 -31.46 -11.79 -19.04
N LEU A 106 -30.59 -12.13 -18.08
CA LEU A 106 -29.83 -11.14 -17.29
C LEU A 106 -28.90 -10.37 -18.25
N SER A 107 -29.45 -9.44 -19.03
CA SER A 107 -28.66 -8.50 -19.82
C SER A 107 -28.00 -7.49 -18.89
N TRP A 108 -26.78 -7.08 -19.24
CA TRP A 108 -26.03 -6.08 -18.49
C TRP A 108 -26.91 -4.86 -18.21
N PRO A 109 -27.00 -4.41 -16.94
CA PRO A 109 -28.05 -3.49 -16.57
C PRO A 109 -27.76 -2.06 -16.98
N PHE A 110 -26.56 -1.71 -17.45
CA PHE A 110 -26.17 -0.35 -17.83
C PHE A 110 -26.02 -0.23 -19.35
N VAL A 111 -26.26 0.98 -19.87
CA VAL A 111 -25.92 1.27 -21.26
C VAL A 111 -24.40 1.45 -21.44
N GLU A 112 -23.91 1.42 -22.67
CA GLU A 112 -22.47 1.51 -22.98
C GLU A 112 -21.81 2.75 -22.35
N GLU A 113 -22.41 3.93 -22.52
CA GLU A 113 -21.89 5.19 -21.95
C GLU A 113 -21.85 5.13 -20.42
N GLU A 114 -22.91 4.63 -19.76
CA GLU A 114 -22.91 4.43 -18.31
C GLU A 114 -21.79 3.48 -17.88
N THR A 115 -21.53 2.43 -18.66
CA THR A 115 -20.49 1.43 -18.36
C THR A 115 -19.10 2.06 -18.46
N LEU A 116 -18.84 2.86 -19.49
CA LEU A 116 -17.58 3.60 -19.65
C LEU A 116 -17.37 4.63 -18.53
N GLN A 117 -18.43 5.29 -18.06
CA GLN A 117 -18.36 6.19 -16.90
C GLN A 117 -17.97 5.42 -15.62
N LEU A 118 -18.50 4.21 -15.43
CA LEU A 118 -18.12 3.34 -14.32
C LEU A 118 -16.64 2.91 -14.41
N VAL A 119 -16.16 2.54 -15.60
CA VAL A 119 -14.74 2.22 -15.83
C VAL A 119 -13.85 3.40 -15.42
N LYS A 120 -14.15 4.60 -15.90
CA LYS A 120 -13.39 5.83 -15.57
C LYS A 120 -13.39 6.11 -14.06
N MET A 121 -14.55 5.96 -13.40
CA MET A 121 -14.68 6.17 -11.97
C MET A 121 -13.82 5.18 -11.18
N LEU A 122 -13.89 3.88 -11.50
CA LEU A 122 -13.11 2.83 -10.84
C LEU A 122 -11.60 3.04 -11.06
N HIS A 123 -11.22 3.36 -12.29
CA HIS A 123 -9.84 3.64 -12.66
C HIS A 123 -9.28 4.84 -11.87
N ARG A 124 -10.03 5.95 -11.80
CA ARG A 124 -9.65 7.14 -11.01
C ARG A 124 -9.40 6.80 -9.54
N TYR A 125 -10.27 5.99 -8.92
CA TYR A 125 -10.03 5.54 -7.55
C TYR A 125 -8.73 4.73 -7.47
N ARG A 126 -8.55 3.74 -8.34
CA ARG A 126 -7.32 2.93 -8.38
C ARG A 126 -6.07 3.80 -8.46
N GLU A 127 -6.03 4.79 -9.35
CA GLU A 127 -4.90 5.72 -9.49
C GLU A 127 -4.65 6.54 -8.23
N ILE A 128 -5.70 7.11 -7.61
CA ILE A 128 -5.56 7.90 -6.38
C ILE A 128 -4.98 7.03 -5.26
N PHE A 129 -5.57 5.85 -5.02
CA PHE A 129 -5.09 4.95 -3.96
C PHE A 129 -3.65 4.50 -4.23
N GLN A 130 -3.32 4.11 -5.47
CA GLN A 130 -1.96 3.70 -5.83
C GLN A 130 -0.94 4.82 -5.66
N THR A 131 -1.24 6.02 -6.16
CA THR A 131 -0.34 7.18 -6.09
C THR A 131 -0.06 7.55 -4.64
N SER A 132 -1.10 7.59 -3.79
CA SER A 132 -0.94 7.89 -2.37
C SER A 132 -0.08 6.85 -1.67
N LEU A 133 -0.28 5.55 -1.95
CA LEU A 133 0.50 4.47 -1.35
C LEU A 133 1.95 4.46 -1.81
N THR A 134 2.19 4.67 -3.10
CA THR A 134 3.54 4.76 -3.65
C THR A 134 4.27 5.95 -3.05
N THR A 135 3.61 7.10 -2.92
CA THR A 135 4.17 8.30 -2.30
C THR A 135 4.53 8.05 -0.84
N GLU A 136 3.63 7.43 -0.06
CA GLU A 136 3.92 7.05 1.33
C GLU A 136 5.10 6.08 1.43
N GLY A 137 5.17 5.07 0.56
CA GLY A 137 6.27 4.13 0.50
C GLY A 137 7.62 4.82 0.22
N PHE A 138 7.65 5.79 -0.69
CA PHE A 138 8.86 6.58 -0.95
C PHE A 138 9.26 7.44 0.25
N VAL A 139 8.31 8.12 0.89
CA VAL A 139 8.57 8.95 2.09
C VAL A 139 9.14 8.09 3.21
N PHE A 140 8.52 6.95 3.50
CA PHE A 140 8.97 6.01 4.51
C PHE A 140 10.39 5.51 4.22
N THR A 141 10.64 5.06 2.99
CA THR A 141 11.96 4.56 2.57
C THR A 141 13.04 5.64 2.72
N ALA A 142 12.73 6.89 2.34
CA ALA A 142 13.66 8.01 2.48
C ALA A 142 13.97 8.33 3.95
N MET A 143 12.97 8.29 4.83
CA MET A 143 13.14 8.47 6.28
C MET A 143 14.01 7.36 6.89
N MET A 144 13.70 6.10 6.59
CA MET A 144 14.47 4.94 7.04
C MET A 144 15.92 4.99 6.58
N LEU A 145 16.17 5.35 5.31
CA LEU A 145 17.53 5.47 4.77
C LEU A 145 18.34 6.55 5.50
N ARG A 146 17.71 7.69 5.82
CA ARG A 146 18.34 8.76 6.60
C ARG A 146 18.72 8.28 7.98
N GLU A 147 17.82 7.59 8.67
CA GLU A 147 18.06 7.07 10.02
C GLU A 147 19.19 6.02 10.04
N VAL A 148 19.19 5.08 9.10
CA VAL A 148 20.26 4.08 8.95
C VAL A 148 21.61 4.76 8.69
N THR A 149 21.63 5.83 7.91
CA THR A 149 22.86 6.59 7.62
C THR A 149 23.39 7.29 8.88
N LEU A 150 22.50 7.89 9.68
CA LEU A 150 22.84 8.53 10.95
C LEU A 150 23.38 7.52 11.98
N LEU A 151 22.71 6.37 12.12
CA LEU A 151 23.17 5.29 12.99
C LEU A 151 24.53 4.76 12.56
N LYS A 152 24.76 4.63 11.25
CA LYS A 152 26.06 4.22 10.70
C LYS A 152 27.16 5.23 11.05
N SER A 153 26.90 6.53 10.90
CA SER A 153 27.90 7.55 11.29
C SER A 153 28.19 7.55 12.78
N ASP A 154 27.18 7.36 13.62
CA ASP A 154 27.33 7.29 15.08
C ASP A 154 28.16 6.06 15.50
N MET A 155 27.89 4.90 14.90
CA MET A 155 28.67 3.68 15.14
C MET A 155 30.12 3.85 14.69
N GLN A 156 30.36 4.48 13.54
CA GLN A 156 31.71 4.75 13.06
C GLN A 156 32.46 5.75 13.96
N CYS A 157 31.77 6.77 14.47
CA CYS A 157 32.34 7.71 15.45
C CYS A 157 32.74 6.99 16.75
N LYS A 158 31.85 6.16 17.31
CA LYS A 158 32.14 5.35 18.50
C LYS A 158 33.29 4.36 18.27
N ALA A 159 33.35 3.73 17.10
CA ALA A 159 34.44 2.82 16.73
C ALA A 159 35.79 3.55 16.52
N GLY A 160 35.76 4.78 16.01
CA GLY A 160 36.94 5.64 15.91
C GLY A 160 37.47 6.08 17.27
N LEU A 161 36.58 6.39 18.22
CA LEU A 161 36.92 6.76 19.60
C LEU A 161 37.53 5.60 20.41
N LEU A 162 37.26 4.35 20.05
CA LEU A 162 37.88 3.16 20.66
C LEU A 162 39.29 2.85 20.13
N LYS A 163 39.82 3.63 19.19
CA LYS A 163 41.23 3.58 18.76
C LYS A 163 41.99 4.79 19.33
N PRO A 164 42.29 4.80 20.64
CA PRO A 164 43.69 4.82 21.04
C PRO A 164 43.91 4.26 22.46
N ILE A 165 44.04 2.94 22.62
CA ILE A 165 44.61 2.37 23.87
C ILE A 165 45.86 1.51 23.58
N HIS A 166 46.08 1.08 22.34
CA HIS A 166 47.23 0.22 22.03
C HIS A 166 48.54 0.92 21.65
N ILE A 167 48.57 2.26 21.56
CA ILE A 167 49.81 3.00 21.18
C ILE A 167 50.57 3.56 22.40
N TYR A 168 50.02 3.47 23.62
CA TYR A 168 50.66 4.05 24.81
C TYR A 168 51.47 3.08 25.70
N ASN A 169 51.82 1.88 25.20
CA ASN A 169 52.60 0.90 26.00
C ASN A 169 53.94 0.47 25.40
N MET A 170 54.44 1.14 24.36
CA MET A 170 55.72 0.78 23.71
C MET A 170 56.84 1.81 23.89
N HIS A 171 56.78 2.65 24.92
CA HIS A 171 57.81 3.65 25.23
C HIS A 171 58.18 3.76 26.71
N ILE A 172 58.02 2.68 27.49
CA ILE A 172 58.54 2.62 28.88
C ILE A 172 59.30 1.31 29.08
N HIS A 173 60.24 0.95 28.18
CA HIS A 173 61.25 -0.08 28.52
C HIS A 173 62.60 0.02 27.78
N SER A 174 62.89 1.10 27.06
CA SER A 174 64.18 1.24 26.35
C SER A 174 65.01 2.41 26.92
N ASN A 175 65.29 2.38 28.23
CA ASN A 175 66.30 3.27 28.81
C ASN A 175 66.99 2.68 30.06
N LYS A 176 67.21 1.37 30.05
CA LYS A 176 68.22 0.71 30.89
C LYS A 176 68.80 -0.44 30.09
N ILE A 177 69.91 -0.20 29.40
CA ILE A 177 71.03 -1.12 29.12
C ILE A 177 71.85 -0.46 28.01
N LEU A 178 72.93 0.20 28.42
CA LEU A 178 74.26 0.13 27.79
C LEU A 178 75.21 1.08 28.56
N LYS A 179 75.99 0.48 29.47
CA LYS A 179 77.31 1.00 29.87
C LYS A 179 78.28 0.88 28.69
N PRO A 180 79.38 1.64 28.67
CA PRO A 180 80.71 1.04 28.96
C PRO A 180 81.52 1.97 29.90
N LEU A 181 82.22 1.56 30.97
CA LEU A 181 83.42 0.73 31.17
C LEU A 181 84.63 1.00 30.24
N HIS A 182 85.78 1.29 30.89
CA HIS A 182 87.18 1.52 30.42
C HIS A 182 87.52 2.94 29.92
N ALA A 183 88.68 3.56 30.23
CA ALA A 183 89.86 3.23 31.06
C ALA A 183 90.71 4.50 31.29
N GLU A 184 91.49 4.51 32.39
CA GLU A 184 92.84 5.10 32.59
C GLU A 184 93.17 6.54 32.14
N MET A 185 93.46 7.42 33.11
CA MET A 185 94.83 7.84 33.47
C MET A 185 94.84 8.46 34.87
#